data_AF-A0A258NK15-F1
#
_entry.id   AF-A0A258NK15-F1
#
_cell.length_a   1.000
_cell.length_b   1.000
_cell.length_c   1.000
_cell.angle_alpha   90.00
_cell.angle_beta   90.00
_cell.angle_gamma   90.00
#
_symmetry.space_group_name_H-M   'P 1'
#
loop_
_entity.id
_entity.type
_entity.pdbx_description
1 polymer ?
#
loop_
_entity_poly.entity_id
_entity_poly.type
_entity_poly.pdbx_seq_one_letter_code
_entity_poly.pdbx_strand_id
1 'polypeptide(L)'
;MLARKGEAAFVFCSFRPHGGKQDQLAPASRVPMRTLPATRIDALTDGIFAFAMTLLVLEIRLPDDLPIASAADLVAHLRTLGSEYVTYLISFFVLAALWRGNASLRHRGEDVSSLCGRIWLLYLFFITSVPFSSSVVGHYGQFAPAIWLYAANMVILGLLSMLLVKLERPQGHRVQPQAGLLPLLLFTGSAAISALVSLVELHYAMYAYFLNGLSRFLPAMPEDTVHPPAASAEA
;
A
#
# COMPACT_ATOMS: atom_id res chain seq x y z
N MET A 1 -2.85 50.20 62.29
CA MET A 1 -2.78 50.08 60.81
C MET A 1 -4.09 49.44 60.36
N LEU A 2 -5.13 50.24 60.13
CA LEU A 2 -5.66 50.67 58.81
C LEU A 2 -6.17 49.46 57.98
N ALA A 3 -7.48 49.15 57.97
CA ALA A 3 -8.60 49.77 57.23
C ALA A 3 -9.02 48.80 56.09
N ARG A 4 -10.17 48.10 56.16
CA ARG A 4 -11.57 48.48 55.80
C ARG A 4 -11.94 48.20 54.33
N LYS A 5 -13.22 47.79 54.12
CA LYS A 5 -14.06 47.65 52.90
C LYS A 5 -14.09 46.22 52.30
N GLY A 6 -15.24 45.55 52.13
CA GLY A 6 -16.55 45.97 51.55
C GLY A 6 -16.49 45.69 50.04
N GLU A 7 -17.38 44.99 49.34
CA GLU A 7 -18.86 44.96 49.21
C GLU A 7 -19.23 43.61 48.51
N ALA A 8 -20.28 42.86 48.84
CA ALA A 8 -21.72 43.05 48.58
C ALA A 8 -22.13 43.26 47.10
N ALA A 9 -22.90 42.28 46.59
CA ALA A 9 -23.94 42.38 45.55
C ALA A 9 -23.55 42.79 44.11
N PHE A 10 -23.95 41.98 43.12
CA PHE A 10 -25.04 42.36 42.21
C PHE A 10 -25.51 41.15 41.41
N VAL A 11 -26.70 40.68 41.79
CA VAL A 11 -27.60 39.88 40.96
C VAL A 11 -27.98 40.75 39.77
N PHE A 12 -27.63 40.32 38.56
CA PHE A 12 -28.25 40.85 37.34
C PHE A 12 -29.04 39.75 36.66
N CYS A 13 -30.31 39.69 37.03
CA CYS A 13 -31.36 39.04 36.27
C CYS A 13 -31.53 39.83 34.97
N SER A 14 -30.95 39.34 33.87
CA SER A 14 -31.12 39.93 32.54
C SER A 14 -32.40 39.39 31.92
N PHE A 15 -33.40 40.25 31.93
CA PHE A 15 -34.68 40.17 31.25
C PHE A 15 -34.47 39.97 29.74
N ARG A 16 -34.94 38.86 29.15
CA ARG A 16 -35.04 38.70 27.69
C ARG A 16 -36.53 38.52 27.32
N PRO A 17 -37.09 39.39 26.45
CA PRO A 17 -38.52 39.46 26.21
C PRO A 17 -39.02 38.28 25.36
N HIS A 18 -40.26 37.92 25.62
CA HIS A 18 -41.06 36.94 24.90
C HIS A 18 -41.55 37.55 23.58
N GLY A 19 -41.24 36.94 22.43
CA GLY A 19 -41.82 37.36 21.16
C GLY A 19 -41.11 36.80 19.92
N GLY A 20 -41.77 35.86 19.24
CA GLY A 20 -41.42 35.43 17.89
C GLY A 20 -41.20 33.93 17.79
N LYS A 21 -42.23 33.20 17.32
CA LYS A 21 -42.05 31.88 16.71
C LYS A 21 -41.06 32.04 15.55
N GLN A 22 -39.79 31.71 15.78
CA GLN A 22 -38.88 31.37 14.71
C GLN A 22 -39.06 29.88 14.48
N ASP A 23 -39.68 29.54 13.34
CA ASP A 23 -39.65 28.19 12.82
C ASP A 23 -38.19 27.74 12.78
N GLN A 24 -37.82 26.94 13.78
CA GLN A 24 -36.55 26.26 13.84
C GLN A 24 -36.59 25.21 12.74
N LEU A 25 -36.19 25.62 11.53
CA LEU A 25 -35.90 24.69 10.44
C LEU A 25 -34.78 23.80 10.98
N ALA A 26 -35.14 22.60 11.43
CA ALA A 26 -34.20 21.57 11.85
C ALA A 26 -33.08 21.52 10.81
N PRO A 27 -31.78 21.54 11.21
CA PRO A 27 -30.72 21.39 10.24
C PRO A 27 -31.01 20.09 9.49
N ALA A 28 -31.23 20.20 8.18
CA ALA A 28 -31.55 19.08 7.32
C ALA A 28 -30.68 17.90 7.74
N SER A 29 -31.31 16.82 8.22
CA SER A 29 -30.62 15.59 8.58
C SER A 29 -29.82 15.20 7.36
N ARG A 30 -28.50 15.49 7.38
CA ARG A 30 -27.62 15.04 6.31
C ARG A 30 -27.70 13.54 6.42
N VAL A 31 -28.39 12.92 5.46
CA VAL A 31 -28.35 11.47 5.26
C VAL A 31 -26.86 11.12 5.37
N PRO A 32 -26.43 10.31 6.35
CA PRO A 32 -25.03 9.98 6.48
C PRO A 32 -24.62 9.42 5.13
N MET A 33 -23.73 10.15 4.43
CA MET A 33 -23.12 9.60 3.23
C MET A 33 -22.56 8.25 3.65
N ARG A 34 -22.90 7.19 2.91
CA ARG A 34 -22.53 5.81 3.24
C ARG A 34 -21.00 5.73 3.35
N THR A 35 -20.45 5.97 4.55
CA THR A 35 -19.04 5.92 4.86
C THR A 35 -18.72 4.50 5.32
N LEU A 36 -17.60 3.97 4.84
CA LEU A 36 -17.10 2.69 5.31
C LEU A 36 -16.13 2.97 6.47
N PRO A 37 -16.26 2.29 7.62
CA PRO A 37 -15.32 2.45 8.71
C PRO A 37 -13.92 2.06 8.22
N ALA A 38 -12.97 2.97 8.41
CA ALA A 38 -11.64 2.78 7.84
C ALA A 38 -10.93 1.54 8.40
N THR A 39 -11.19 1.22 9.67
CA THR A 39 -10.71 0.02 10.35
C THR A 39 -11.14 -1.30 9.69
N ARG A 40 -12.33 -1.33 9.06
CA ARG A 40 -12.81 -2.52 8.32
C ARG A 40 -12.04 -2.72 7.03
N ILE A 41 -11.73 -1.63 6.32
CA ILE A 41 -10.94 -1.68 5.08
C ILE A 41 -9.51 -2.09 5.40
N ASP A 42 -8.91 -1.53 6.45
CA ASP A 42 -7.56 -1.88 6.89
C ASP A 42 -7.46 -3.37 7.27
N ALA A 43 -8.43 -3.89 8.03
CA ALA A 43 -8.48 -5.30 8.41
C ALA A 43 -8.69 -6.23 7.20
N LEU A 44 -9.58 -5.86 6.28
CA LEU A 44 -9.78 -6.61 5.04
C LEU A 44 -8.50 -6.63 4.19
N THR A 45 -7.82 -5.49 4.12
CA THR A 45 -6.57 -5.34 3.39
C THR A 45 -5.49 -6.27 3.94
N ASP A 46 -5.30 -6.27 5.27
CA ASP A 46 -4.35 -7.18 5.92
C ASP A 46 -4.67 -8.65 5.62
N GLY A 47 -5.95 -9.03 5.72
CA GLY A 47 -6.40 -10.39 5.41
C GLY A 47 -6.13 -10.80 3.97
N ILE A 48 -6.43 -9.93 3.00
CA ILE A 48 -6.23 -10.21 1.58
C ILE A 48 -4.74 -10.29 1.23
N PHE A 49 -3.90 -9.40 1.76
CA PHE A 49 -2.45 -9.47 1.55
C PHE A 49 -1.87 -10.75 2.12
N ALA A 50 -2.24 -11.13 3.35
CA ALA A 50 -1.79 -12.37 3.97
C ALA A 50 -2.22 -13.59 3.12
N PHE A 51 -3.49 -13.65 2.71
CA PHE A 51 -4.00 -14.75 1.90
C PHE A 51 -3.29 -14.83 0.54
N ALA A 52 -3.17 -13.72 -0.19
CA ALA A 52 -2.49 -13.68 -1.48
C ALA A 52 -1.02 -14.13 -1.37
N MET A 53 -0.29 -13.68 -0.33
CA MET A 53 1.08 -14.12 -0.08
C MET A 53 1.18 -15.63 0.18
N THR A 54 0.21 -16.22 0.89
CA THR A 54 0.18 -17.67 1.13
C THR A 54 -0.27 -18.49 -0.09
N LEU A 55 -1.11 -17.93 -0.97
CA LEU A 55 -1.49 -18.62 -2.20
C LEU A 55 -0.31 -18.79 -3.16
N LEU A 56 0.64 -17.86 -3.16
CA LEU A 56 1.82 -17.92 -4.03
C LEU A 56 2.60 -19.23 -3.89
N VAL A 57 2.75 -19.76 -2.68
CA VAL A 57 3.50 -21.03 -2.49
C VAL A 57 2.74 -22.23 -3.04
N LEU A 58 1.40 -22.16 -3.10
CA LEU A 58 0.56 -23.24 -3.62
C LEU A 58 0.61 -23.34 -5.15
N GLU A 59 1.11 -22.31 -5.83
CA GLU A 59 1.29 -22.30 -7.29
C GLU A 59 2.55 -23.06 -7.73
N ILE A 60 3.46 -23.36 -6.80
CA ILE A 60 4.63 -24.21 -7.08
C ILE A 60 4.18 -25.66 -7.02
N ARG A 61 4.02 -26.30 -8.17
CA ARG A 61 3.47 -27.66 -8.26
C ARG A 61 4.41 -28.59 -9.01
N LEU A 62 4.59 -29.79 -8.47
CA LEU A 62 5.17 -30.88 -9.24
C LEU A 62 4.12 -31.36 -10.26
N PRO A 63 4.52 -31.70 -11.49
CA PRO A 63 3.66 -32.44 -12.41
C PRO A 63 3.11 -33.71 -11.75
N ASP A 64 1.83 -34.00 -11.96
CA ASP A 64 1.14 -35.12 -11.30
C ASP A 64 1.70 -36.50 -11.74
N ASP A 65 2.26 -36.58 -12.95
CA ASP A 65 2.71 -37.82 -13.59
C ASP A 65 4.25 -37.95 -13.68
N LEU A 66 4.97 -37.61 -12.61
CA LEU A 66 6.43 -37.74 -12.58
C LEU A 66 6.89 -39.19 -12.32
N PRO A 67 7.63 -39.82 -13.26
CA PRO A 67 8.22 -41.14 -13.01
C PRO A 67 9.43 -41.01 -12.07
N ILE A 68 9.21 -41.18 -10.76
CA ILE A 68 10.27 -41.13 -9.75
C ILE A 68 10.75 -42.56 -9.47
N ALA A 69 11.88 -42.97 -10.07
CA ALA A 69 12.47 -44.29 -9.86
C ALA A 69 13.65 -44.27 -8.87
N SER A 70 14.25 -43.10 -8.63
CA SER A 70 15.40 -42.93 -7.74
C SER A 70 15.43 -41.56 -7.05
N ALA A 71 16.25 -41.43 -6.00
CA ALA A 71 16.50 -40.13 -5.35
C ALA A 71 17.14 -39.10 -6.31
N ALA A 72 17.91 -39.57 -7.31
CA ALA A 72 18.48 -38.70 -8.33
C ALA A 72 17.41 -38.10 -9.24
N ASP A 73 16.38 -38.88 -9.60
CA ASP A 73 15.25 -38.41 -10.41
C ASP A 73 14.44 -37.34 -9.67
N LEU A 74 14.18 -37.56 -8.37
CA LEU A 74 13.53 -36.56 -7.52
C LEU A 74 14.33 -35.25 -7.47
N VAL A 75 15.64 -35.31 -7.26
CA VAL A 75 16.50 -34.12 -7.23
C VAL A 75 16.53 -33.41 -8.60
N ALA A 76 16.53 -34.17 -9.70
CA ALA A 76 16.47 -33.59 -11.04
C ALA A 76 15.15 -32.84 -11.27
N HIS A 77 14.01 -33.40 -10.84
CA HIS A 77 12.70 -32.76 -10.95
C HIS A 77 12.56 -31.55 -10.02
N LEU A 78 13.13 -31.59 -8.82
CA LEU A 78 13.14 -30.41 -7.94
C LEU A 78 13.94 -29.25 -8.55
N ARG A 79 14.99 -29.53 -9.35
CA ARG A 79 15.74 -28.48 -10.05
C ARG A 79 14.94 -27.80 -11.16
N THR A 80 13.99 -28.49 -11.80
CA THR A 80 13.18 -27.87 -12.85
C THR A 80 12.21 -26.81 -12.31
N LEU A 81 11.83 -26.92 -11.03
CA LEU A 81 10.99 -25.94 -10.33
C LEU A 81 11.71 -24.63 -9.99
N GLY A 82 13.00 -24.51 -10.26
CA GLY A 82 13.79 -23.33 -9.91
C GLY A 82 13.21 -22.03 -10.48
N SER A 83 12.69 -22.05 -11.71
CA SER A 83 12.07 -20.88 -12.35
C SER A 83 10.79 -20.44 -11.65
N GLU A 84 9.92 -21.40 -11.30
CA GLU A 84 8.68 -21.16 -10.56
C GLU A 84 8.98 -20.61 -9.16
N TYR A 85 9.98 -21.19 -8.48
CA TYR A 85 10.41 -20.75 -7.16
C TYR A 85 10.95 -19.31 -7.15
N VAL A 86 11.72 -18.93 -8.18
CA VAL A 86 12.19 -17.54 -8.34
C VAL A 86 11.01 -16.59 -8.56
N THR A 87 10.06 -16.97 -9.41
CA THR A 87 8.86 -16.16 -9.68
C THR A 87 8.03 -15.97 -8.42
N TYR A 88 7.82 -17.06 -7.67
CA TYR A 88 7.21 -17.06 -6.35
C TYR A 88 7.88 -16.05 -5.40
N LEU A 89 9.21 -16.14 -5.22
CA LEU A 89 9.93 -15.27 -4.29
C LEU A 89 9.77 -13.80 -4.68
N ILE A 90 9.92 -13.47 -5.96
CA ILE A 90 9.79 -12.11 -6.45
C ILE A 90 8.38 -11.58 -6.16
N SER A 91 7.33 -12.32 -6.51
CA SER A 91 5.95 -11.92 -6.25
C SER A 91 5.65 -11.79 -4.75
N PHE A 92 6.21 -12.66 -3.92
CA PHE A 92 6.06 -12.59 -2.47
C PHE A 92 6.65 -11.29 -1.91
N PHE A 93 7.90 -10.96 -2.28
CA PHE A 93 8.55 -9.74 -1.82
C PHE A 93 7.88 -8.48 -2.37
N VAL A 94 7.35 -8.52 -3.59
CA VAL A 94 6.53 -7.44 -4.15
C VAL A 94 5.26 -7.23 -3.33
N LEU A 95 4.50 -8.28 -3.03
CA LEU A 95 3.31 -8.17 -2.18
C LEU A 95 3.65 -7.66 -0.78
N ALA A 96 4.75 -8.15 -0.17
CA ALA A 96 5.21 -7.68 1.13
C ALA A 96 5.62 -6.20 1.11
N ALA A 97 6.26 -5.75 0.04
CA ALA A 97 6.61 -4.35 -0.19
C ALA A 97 5.36 -3.46 -0.31
N LEU A 98 4.38 -3.89 -1.11
CA LEU A 98 3.11 -3.20 -1.28
C LEU A 98 2.33 -3.15 0.04
N TRP A 99 2.23 -4.26 0.76
CA TRP A 99 1.59 -4.34 2.08
C TRP A 99 2.22 -3.37 3.08
N ARG A 100 3.56 -3.30 3.16
CA ARG A 100 4.25 -2.32 4.03
C ARG A 100 3.96 -0.87 3.62
N GLY A 101 3.88 -0.59 2.32
CA GLY A 101 3.44 0.72 1.83
C GLY A 101 2.03 1.06 2.25
N ASN A 102 1.15 0.08 2.12
CA ASN A 102 -0.24 0.22 2.53
C ASN A 102 -0.39 0.45 4.03
N ALA A 103 0.40 -0.24 4.85
CA ALA A 103 0.39 -0.10 6.29
C ALA A 103 0.70 1.33 6.75
N SER A 104 1.47 2.09 5.97
CA SER A 104 1.76 3.50 6.23
C SER A 104 0.63 4.47 5.85
N LEU A 105 -0.32 4.02 5.01
CA LEU A 105 -1.52 4.74 4.60
C LEU A 105 -2.72 4.46 5.50
N ARG A 106 -2.56 3.60 6.53
CA ARG A 106 -3.64 3.25 7.47
C ARG A 106 -4.34 4.49 7.98
N HIS A 107 -5.66 4.45 7.86
CA HIS A 107 -6.51 5.57 8.14
C HIS A 107 -6.57 5.78 9.66
N ARG A 108 -6.14 6.96 10.12
CA ARG A 108 -6.35 7.38 11.53
C ARG A 108 -7.66 8.14 11.72
N GLY A 109 -8.41 8.36 10.63
CA GLY A 109 -9.75 8.95 10.66
C GLY A 109 -10.85 7.88 10.78
N GLU A 110 -12.04 8.29 11.18
CA GLU A 110 -13.17 7.38 11.45
C GLU A 110 -13.78 6.80 10.16
N ASP A 111 -13.78 7.58 9.06
CA ASP A 111 -14.58 7.28 7.87
C ASP A 111 -13.82 7.44 6.55
N VAL A 112 -14.04 6.48 5.64
CA VAL A 112 -13.56 6.51 4.25
C VAL A 112 -14.68 6.93 3.31
N SER A 113 -14.38 7.85 2.38
CA SER A 113 -15.34 8.26 1.35
C SER A 113 -15.75 7.08 0.45
N SER A 114 -17.01 7.04 0.01
CA SER A 114 -17.53 5.95 -0.83
C SER A 114 -16.76 5.74 -2.15
N LEU A 115 -16.17 6.81 -2.72
CA LEU A 115 -15.28 6.69 -3.89
C LEU A 115 -13.94 6.03 -3.54
N CYS A 116 -13.29 6.47 -2.45
CA CYS A 116 -12.03 5.90 -1.98
C CYS A 116 -12.20 4.42 -1.63
N GLY A 117 -13.27 4.03 -0.92
CA GLY A 117 -13.56 2.64 -0.60
C GLY A 117 -13.72 1.74 -1.83
N ARG A 118 -14.29 2.24 -2.94
CA ARG A 118 -14.37 1.49 -4.21
C ARG A 118 -13.00 1.27 -4.84
N ILE A 119 -12.12 2.27 -4.78
CA ILE A 119 -10.76 2.17 -5.32
C ILE A 119 -9.94 1.18 -4.48
N TRP A 120 -10.12 1.15 -3.15
CA TRP A 120 -9.56 0.12 -2.28
C TRP A 120 -9.98 -1.28 -2.69
N LEU A 121 -11.29 -1.53 -2.88
CA LEU A 121 -11.77 -2.84 -3.29
C LEU A 121 -11.21 -3.26 -4.66
N LEU A 122 -11.09 -2.31 -5.60
CA LEU A 122 -10.46 -2.56 -6.89
C LEU A 122 -8.97 -2.90 -6.75
N TYR A 123 -8.25 -2.17 -5.89
CA TYR A 123 -6.85 -2.46 -5.58
C TYR A 123 -6.69 -3.87 -4.99
N LEU A 124 -7.52 -4.23 -4.02
CA LEU A 124 -7.51 -5.56 -3.40
C LEU A 124 -7.86 -6.68 -4.38
N PHE A 125 -8.76 -6.43 -5.33
CA PHE A 125 -9.05 -7.38 -6.42
C PHE A 125 -7.78 -7.69 -7.25
N PHE A 126 -7.01 -6.68 -7.63
CA PHE A 126 -5.76 -6.90 -8.35
C PHE A 126 -4.68 -7.57 -7.48
N ILE A 127 -4.66 -7.31 -6.16
CA ILE A 127 -3.79 -8.04 -5.22
C ILE A 127 -4.11 -9.54 -5.24
N THR A 128 -5.40 -9.92 -5.20
CA THR A 128 -5.80 -11.33 -5.29
C THR A 128 -5.50 -11.97 -6.64
N SER A 129 -5.28 -11.17 -7.68
CA SER A 129 -4.92 -11.64 -9.02
C SER A 129 -3.41 -11.89 -9.18
N VAL A 130 -2.58 -11.43 -8.24
CA VAL A 130 -1.12 -11.61 -8.28
C VAL A 130 -0.72 -13.09 -8.33
N PRO A 131 -1.23 -13.98 -7.44
CA PRO A 131 -0.88 -15.40 -7.47
C PRO A 131 -1.12 -16.04 -8.84
N PHE A 132 -2.30 -15.81 -9.42
CA PHE A 132 -2.63 -16.27 -10.77
C PHE A 132 -1.63 -15.75 -11.81
N SER A 133 -1.44 -14.43 -11.89
CA SER A 133 -0.53 -13.85 -12.90
C SER A 133 0.92 -14.32 -12.75
N SER A 134 1.38 -14.56 -11.52
CA SER A 134 2.72 -15.09 -11.23
C SER A 134 2.85 -16.55 -11.63
N SER A 135 1.81 -17.36 -11.40
CA SER A 135 1.77 -18.77 -11.82
C SER A 135 1.86 -18.91 -13.33
N VAL A 136 1.16 -18.05 -14.08
CA VAL A 136 1.25 -18.02 -15.55
C VAL A 136 2.68 -17.72 -16.00
N VAL A 137 3.41 -16.81 -15.34
CA VAL A 137 4.83 -16.56 -15.64
C VAL A 137 5.72 -17.73 -15.24
N GLY A 138 5.44 -18.39 -14.11
CA GLY A 138 6.18 -19.58 -13.66
C GLY A 138 6.16 -20.71 -14.70
N HIS A 139 4.98 -21.00 -15.25
CA HIS A 139 4.76 -22.10 -16.21
C HIS A 139 5.05 -21.73 -17.67
N TYR A 140 4.80 -20.47 -18.04
CA TYR A 140 4.82 -20.00 -19.44
C TYR A 140 5.74 -18.80 -19.66
N GLY A 141 6.75 -18.61 -18.78
CA GLY A 141 7.70 -17.50 -18.86
C GLY A 141 8.50 -17.43 -20.17
N GLN A 142 8.54 -18.52 -20.94
CA GLN A 142 9.06 -18.60 -22.30
C GLN A 142 8.18 -17.92 -23.36
N PHE A 143 6.96 -17.50 -23.00
CA PHE A 143 6.01 -16.84 -23.90
C PHE A 143 5.76 -15.39 -23.43
N ALA A 144 5.94 -14.42 -24.33
CA ALA A 144 5.75 -13.00 -24.04
C ALA A 144 4.37 -12.65 -23.41
N PRO A 145 3.23 -13.26 -23.82
CA PRO A 145 1.93 -12.98 -23.20
C PRO A 145 1.87 -13.23 -21.68
N ALA A 146 2.63 -14.21 -21.16
CA ALA A 146 2.67 -14.49 -19.73
C ALA A 146 3.28 -13.31 -18.96
N ILE A 147 4.39 -12.77 -19.48
CA ILE A 147 5.06 -11.62 -18.88
C ILE A 147 4.21 -10.35 -19.01
N TRP A 148 3.55 -10.15 -20.15
CA TRP A 148 2.65 -9.01 -20.34
C TRP A 148 1.47 -9.02 -19.36
N LEU A 149 0.89 -10.20 -19.10
CA LEU A 149 -0.19 -10.35 -18.12
C LEU A 149 0.27 -9.94 -16.71
N TYR A 150 1.43 -10.44 -16.27
CA TYR A 150 2.01 -10.10 -14.98
C TYR A 150 2.37 -8.62 -14.89
N ALA A 151 3.04 -8.08 -15.91
CA ALA A 151 3.43 -6.68 -15.95
C ALA A 151 2.20 -5.74 -15.96
N ALA A 152 1.15 -6.07 -16.71
CA ALA A 152 -0.10 -5.31 -16.70
C ALA A 152 -0.73 -5.27 -15.31
N ASN A 153 -0.77 -6.42 -14.62
CA ASN A 153 -1.26 -6.50 -13.24
C ASN A 153 -0.43 -5.59 -12.31
N MET A 154 0.90 -5.66 -12.39
CA MET A 154 1.81 -4.83 -11.58
C MET A 154 1.67 -3.33 -11.86
N VAL A 155 1.52 -2.93 -13.13
CA VAL A 155 1.31 -1.52 -13.52
C VAL A 155 -0.02 -1.02 -12.96
N ILE A 156 -1.10 -1.79 -13.07
CA ILE A 156 -2.41 -1.42 -12.52
C ILE A 156 -2.31 -1.25 -11.00
N LEU A 157 -1.67 -2.18 -10.29
CA LEU A 157 -1.43 -2.06 -8.85
C LEU A 157 -0.65 -0.80 -8.49
N GLY A 158 0.41 -0.48 -9.25
CA GLY A 158 1.20 0.74 -9.06
C GLY A 158 0.36 2.01 -9.25
N LEU A 159 -0.45 2.08 -10.31
CA LEU A 159 -1.32 3.22 -10.60
C LEU A 159 -2.42 3.39 -9.54
N LEU A 160 -3.06 2.31 -9.12
CA LEU A 160 -4.08 2.32 -8.07
C LEU A 160 -3.48 2.75 -6.72
N SER A 161 -2.28 2.27 -6.39
CA SER A 161 -1.57 2.69 -5.18
C SER A 161 -1.26 4.20 -5.20
N MET A 162 -0.76 4.75 -6.32
CA MET A 162 -0.54 6.19 -6.46
C MET A 162 -1.83 7.00 -6.33
N LEU A 163 -2.94 6.49 -6.90
CA LEU A 163 -4.25 7.13 -6.81
C LEU A 163 -4.74 7.16 -5.35
N LEU A 164 -4.62 6.05 -4.62
CA LEU A 164 -4.97 5.97 -3.19
C LEU A 164 -4.15 6.95 -2.36
N VAL A 165 -2.82 6.98 -2.54
CA VAL A 165 -1.93 7.97 -1.87
C VAL A 165 -2.37 9.41 -2.15
N LYS A 166 -2.83 9.70 -3.37
CA LYS A 166 -3.30 11.05 -3.75
C LYS A 166 -4.65 11.39 -3.09
N LEU A 167 -5.57 10.43 -3.01
CA LEU A 167 -6.89 10.61 -2.42
C LEU A 167 -6.85 10.68 -0.89
N GLU A 168 -5.89 10.01 -0.27
CA GLU A 168 -5.75 9.89 1.19
C GLU A 168 -4.75 10.87 1.80
N ARG A 169 -4.21 11.80 1.01
CA ARG A 169 -3.14 12.70 1.46
C ARG A 169 -3.44 13.27 2.86
N PRO A 170 -2.65 12.90 3.87
CA PRO A 170 -2.98 13.24 5.25
C PRO A 170 -2.88 14.75 5.46
N GLN A 171 -3.87 15.31 6.16
CA GLN A 171 -3.74 16.64 6.74
C GLN A 171 -2.64 16.59 7.82
N GLY A 172 -1.42 17.01 7.44
CA GLY A 172 -0.44 17.55 8.40
C GLY A 172 0.40 16.58 9.23
N HIS A 173 0.77 15.38 8.76
CA HIS A 173 1.81 14.58 9.43
C HIS A 173 2.81 13.92 8.48
N ARG A 174 4.06 13.78 8.97
CA ARG A 174 5.23 13.26 8.26
C ARG A 174 4.90 11.92 7.57
N VAL A 175 4.79 11.97 6.24
CA VAL A 175 4.80 10.77 5.39
C VAL A 175 6.10 10.04 5.68
N GLN A 176 6.03 8.80 6.21
CA GLN A 176 7.23 7.98 6.34
C GLN A 176 7.87 7.80 4.96
N PRO A 177 9.22 7.80 4.85
CA PRO A 177 9.93 7.76 3.55
C PRO A 177 9.48 6.62 2.62
N GLN A 178 8.97 5.53 3.20
CA GLN A 178 8.53 4.33 2.49
C GLN A 178 7.18 4.52 1.76
N ALA A 179 6.35 5.47 2.16
CA ALA A 179 5.06 5.80 1.51
C ALA A 179 5.18 6.87 0.42
N GLY A 180 6.39 7.32 0.12
CA GLY A 180 6.64 8.38 -0.84
C GLY A 180 6.21 8.02 -2.26
N LEU A 181 5.92 9.04 -3.07
CA LEU A 181 5.62 8.88 -4.50
C LEU A 181 6.81 8.27 -5.26
N LEU A 182 8.05 8.58 -4.85
CA LEU A 182 9.28 8.13 -5.50
C LEU A 182 9.44 6.61 -5.54
N PRO A 183 9.38 5.85 -4.43
CA PRO A 183 9.48 4.38 -4.49
C PRO A 183 8.32 3.72 -5.25
N LEU A 184 7.14 4.31 -5.27
CA LEU A 184 6.03 3.84 -6.11
C LEU A 184 6.30 4.08 -7.59
N LEU A 185 6.86 5.24 -7.95
CA LEU A 185 7.27 5.54 -9.32
C LEU A 185 8.40 4.63 -9.77
N LEU A 186 9.36 4.32 -8.89
CA LEU A 186 10.42 3.34 -9.17
C LEU A 186 9.83 1.94 -9.38
N PHE A 187 8.89 1.51 -8.53
CA PHE A 187 8.17 0.25 -8.72
C PHE A 187 7.40 0.19 -10.04
N THR A 188 6.52 1.16 -10.32
CA THR A 188 5.72 1.20 -11.55
C THR A 188 6.60 1.39 -12.79
N GLY A 189 7.63 2.22 -12.69
CA GLY A 189 8.62 2.43 -13.75
C GLY A 189 9.38 1.14 -14.04
N SER A 190 9.82 0.41 -13.02
CA SER A 190 10.46 -0.89 -13.19
C SER A 190 9.55 -1.94 -13.79
N ALA A 191 8.24 -1.89 -13.50
CA ALA A 191 7.25 -2.78 -14.08
C ALA A 191 7.09 -2.53 -15.59
N ALA A 192 7.00 -1.26 -15.98
CA ALA A 192 6.95 -0.86 -17.38
C ALA A 192 8.26 -1.19 -18.12
N ILE A 193 9.42 -0.97 -17.48
CA ILE A 193 10.73 -1.32 -18.03
C ILE A 193 10.87 -2.83 -18.19
N SER A 194 10.40 -3.64 -17.24
CA SER A 194 10.39 -5.09 -17.34
C SER A 194 9.59 -5.59 -18.56
N ALA A 195 8.42 -4.99 -18.84
CA ALA A 195 7.63 -5.29 -20.03
C ALA A 195 8.33 -4.89 -21.35
N LEU A 196 9.19 -3.86 -21.33
CA LEU A 196 9.99 -3.46 -22.48
C LEU A 196 11.23 -4.37 -22.66
N VAL A 197 11.89 -4.74 -21.56
CA VAL A 197 13.06 -5.63 -21.54
C VAL A 197 12.69 -7.06 -21.97
N SER A 198 11.45 -7.49 -21.71
CA SER A 198 10.95 -8.78 -22.18
C SER A 198 10.94 -8.93 -23.71
N LEU A 199 11.04 -7.83 -24.46
CA LEU A 199 11.14 -7.87 -25.93
C LEU A 199 12.54 -8.26 -26.42
N VAL A 200 13.56 -8.25 -25.55
CA VAL A 200 14.96 -8.52 -25.89
C VAL A 200 15.48 -9.79 -25.23
N GLU A 201 15.24 -9.97 -23.93
CA GLU A 201 15.63 -11.18 -23.19
C GLU A 201 14.57 -11.55 -22.14
N LEU A 202 13.88 -12.66 -22.40
CA LEU A 202 12.69 -13.08 -21.65
C LEU A 202 13.02 -13.57 -20.22
N HIS A 203 14.24 -14.11 -20.02
CA HIS A 203 14.66 -14.68 -18.73
C HIS A 203 15.03 -13.65 -17.66
N TYR A 204 15.45 -12.44 -18.03
CA TYR A 204 15.94 -11.45 -17.06
C TYR A 204 14.90 -10.42 -16.60
N ALA A 205 13.76 -10.32 -17.29
CA ALA A 205 12.73 -9.32 -17.04
C ALA A 205 12.19 -9.35 -15.59
N MET A 206 12.07 -10.54 -14.99
CA MET A 206 11.57 -10.72 -13.63
C MET A 206 12.52 -10.17 -12.55
N TYR A 207 13.84 -10.24 -12.74
CA TYR A 207 14.81 -9.81 -11.71
C TYR A 207 14.80 -8.29 -11.46
N ALA A 208 14.34 -7.50 -12.43
CA ALA A 208 14.17 -6.05 -12.26
C ALA A 208 13.22 -5.72 -11.10
N TYR A 209 12.18 -6.53 -10.88
CA TYR A 209 11.26 -6.35 -9.75
C TYR A 209 11.91 -6.65 -8.40
N PHE A 210 12.84 -7.62 -8.34
CA PHE A 210 13.54 -7.98 -7.11
C PHE A 210 14.37 -6.82 -6.57
N LEU A 211 15.11 -6.13 -7.44
CA LEU A 211 15.93 -4.97 -7.05
C LEU A 211 15.10 -3.81 -6.51
N ASN A 212 13.90 -3.59 -7.08
CA ASN A 212 12.97 -2.56 -6.61
C ASN A 212 12.26 -2.93 -5.30
N GLY A 213 11.99 -4.22 -5.09
CA GLY A 213 11.48 -4.72 -3.82
C GLY A 213 12.51 -4.59 -2.69
N LEU A 214 13.77 -4.97 -2.96
CA LEU A 214 14.85 -4.96 -1.97
C LEU A 214 15.21 -3.56 -1.49
N SER A 215 15.21 -2.56 -2.37
CA SER A 215 15.47 -1.15 -1.99
C SER A 215 14.47 -0.63 -0.96
N ARG A 216 13.26 -1.19 -0.91
CA ARG A 216 12.24 -0.88 0.10
C ARG A 216 12.48 -1.56 1.44
N PHE A 217 13.31 -2.60 1.50
CA PHE A 217 13.70 -3.28 2.75
C PHE A 217 14.97 -2.68 3.37
N LEU A 218 15.77 -1.93 2.61
CA LEU A 218 16.94 -1.24 3.14
C LEU A 218 16.50 -0.01 3.98
N PRO A 219 17.05 0.17 5.19
CA PRO A 219 16.86 1.40 5.94
C PRO A 219 17.36 2.58 5.12
N ALA A 220 16.62 3.69 5.09
CA ALA A 220 17.16 4.93 4.58
C ALA A 220 18.43 5.25 5.39
N MET A 221 19.58 5.35 4.72
CA MET A 221 20.81 5.77 5.38
C MET A 221 20.52 7.11 6.06
N PRO A 222 20.87 7.28 7.35
CA PRO A 222 20.80 8.59 7.97
C PRO A 222 21.63 9.53 7.11
N GLU A 223 20.97 10.52 6.55
CA GLU A 223 21.61 11.63 5.86
C GLU A 223 22.35 12.37 6.97
N ASP A 224 23.65 12.07 7.11
CA ASP A 224 24.53 12.82 7.99
C ASP A 224 24.34 14.28 7.61
N THR A 225 23.66 15.00 8.51
CA THR A 225 23.47 16.43 8.42
C THR A 225 24.86 17.04 8.32
N VAL A 226 25.27 17.38 7.10
CA VAL A 226 26.34 18.32 6.84
C VAL A 226 25.81 19.65 7.35
N HIS A 227 25.91 19.84 8.67
CA HIS A 227 25.86 21.15 9.26
C HIS A 227 27.06 21.90 8.68
N PRO A 228 26.86 22.98 7.91
CA PRO A 228 27.99 23.87 7.64
C PRO A 228 28.55 24.29 9.00
N PRO A 229 29.89 24.28 9.18
CA PRO A 229 30.47 24.76 10.42
C PRO A 229 29.91 26.15 10.69
N ALA A 230 29.33 26.32 11.87
CA ALA A 230 28.92 27.63 12.35
C ALA A 230 30.17 28.51 12.26
N ALA A 231 30.17 29.43 11.29
CA ALA A 231 31.16 30.48 11.23
C ALA A 231 30.96 31.26 12.52
N SER A 232 31.90 31.05 13.44
CA SER A 232 32.06 31.80 14.66
C SER A 232 32.01 33.28 14.30
N ALA A 233 31.07 33.97 14.95
CA ALA A 233 31.17 35.38 15.18
C ALA A 233 32.52 35.64 15.88
N GLU A 234 33.48 36.22 15.16
CA GLU A 234 34.67 36.85 15.72
C GLU A 234 35.35 37.69 14.62
N ALA A 235 34.94 38.96 14.53
CA ALA A 235 35.74 40.17 14.25
C ALA A 235 34.80 41.34 13.92
#